data_AF-A0A3N5A1I2-F1
#
_entry.id   AF-A0A3N5A1I2-F1
#
_cell.length_a   1.000
_cell.length_b   1.000
_cell.length_c   1.000
_cell.angle_alpha   90.00
_cell.angle_beta   90.00
_cell.angle_gamma   90.00
#
_symmetry.space_group_name_H-M   'P 1'
#
loop_
_entity.id
_entity.type
_entity.pdbx_description
1 polymer ?
#
loop_
_entity_poly.entity_id
_entity_poly.type
_entity_poly.pdbx_seq_one_letter_code
_entity_poly.pdbx_strand_id
1 'polypeptide(L)'
;MTRWLRLTLLGVGAMNSPRFAPAGLLLRCCGHRVVFDGGPGADPPPRPLDAWLVTDEQAELRSALRRGAIARGVRIRAGDLQLGGIRLRCLPVAHTSHPAHGYRIETGGRVVVWAPEFWEFPAWAAGADLMFAEAAAWDRPIRFRGGVGGRATV
;
A
#
# COMPACT_ATOMS: atom_id res chain seq x y z
N MET A 1 9.37 23.29 -13.65
CA MET A 1 8.68 22.98 -12.37
C MET A 1 9.05 21.56 -11.95
N THR A 2 9.74 21.40 -10.84
CA THR A 2 10.16 20.08 -10.35
C THR A 2 8.93 19.30 -9.88
N ARG A 3 8.64 18.16 -10.51
CA ARG A 3 7.53 17.28 -10.12
C ARG A 3 7.94 16.50 -8.87
N TRP A 4 7.58 16.99 -7.69
CA TRP A 4 7.89 16.28 -6.44
C TRP A 4 6.91 15.14 -6.21
N LEU A 5 7.43 13.94 -6.00
CA LEU A 5 6.70 12.83 -5.41
C LEU A 5 6.73 13.00 -3.89
N ARG A 6 5.56 13.17 -3.28
CA ARG A 6 5.41 13.16 -1.82
C ARG A 6 4.59 11.94 -1.41
N LEU A 7 5.12 11.22 -0.44
CA LEU A 7 4.56 10.02 0.16
C LEU A 7 4.32 10.32 1.63
N THR A 8 3.14 10.00 2.14
CA THR A 8 2.78 10.28 3.53
C THR A 8 2.08 9.06 4.10
N LEU A 9 2.70 8.43 5.10
CA LEU A 9 2.07 7.36 5.86
C LEU A 9 0.92 7.97 6.68
N LEU A 10 -0.29 7.46 6.46
CA LEU A 10 -1.50 7.81 7.19
C LEU A 10 -1.63 6.95 8.47
N GLY A 11 -1.11 5.73 8.40
CA GLY A 11 -0.97 4.80 9.50
C GLY A 11 0.07 3.74 9.16
N VAL A 12 0.53 3.01 10.17
CA VAL A 12 1.63 2.02 10.08
C VAL A 12 1.36 0.75 10.89
N GLY A 13 0.19 0.66 11.53
CA GLY A 13 -0.19 -0.49 12.33
C GLY A 13 -0.85 -1.57 11.48
N ALA A 14 -0.79 -2.80 11.99
CA ALA A 14 -1.76 -3.82 11.61
C ALA A 14 -3.19 -3.36 11.99
N MET A 15 -4.20 -3.98 11.41
CA MET A 15 -5.61 -3.62 11.65
C MET A 15 -6.01 -3.61 13.13
N ASN A 16 -5.46 -4.52 13.93
CA ASN A 16 -5.74 -4.67 15.36
C ASN A 16 -4.65 -4.06 16.27
N SER A 17 -3.77 -3.23 15.70
CA SER A 17 -2.72 -2.56 16.46
C SER A 17 -3.34 -1.65 17.54
N PRO A 18 -2.96 -1.80 18.82
CA PRO A 18 -3.49 -0.98 19.91
C PRO A 18 -2.86 0.43 19.93
N ARG A 19 -1.79 0.67 19.18
CA ARG A 19 -0.97 1.89 19.27
C ARG A 19 -1.00 2.76 18.02
N PHE A 20 -1.03 2.13 16.85
CA PHE A 20 -0.96 2.80 15.55
C PHE A 20 -2.18 2.47 14.71
N ALA A 21 -2.68 3.48 14.00
CA ALA A 21 -3.77 3.32 13.04
C ALA A 21 -3.35 2.40 11.87
N PRO A 22 -4.31 1.77 11.16
CA PRO A 22 -4.04 0.83 10.08
C PRO A 22 -3.13 1.40 8.99
N ALA A 23 -2.28 0.54 8.42
CA ALA A 23 -1.38 0.89 7.33
C ALA A 23 -2.11 1.61 6.19
N GLY A 24 -1.61 2.78 5.82
CA GLY A 24 -2.17 3.57 4.72
C GLY A 24 -1.16 4.57 4.19
N LEU A 25 -1.25 4.85 2.89
CA LEU A 25 -0.31 5.73 2.20
C LEU A 25 -1.06 6.76 1.37
N LEU A 26 -0.69 8.04 1.50
CA LEU A 26 -1.09 9.09 0.57
C LEU A 26 0.08 9.43 -0.37
N LEU A 27 -0.15 9.22 -1.66
CA LEU A 27 0.70 9.70 -2.74
C LEU A 27 0.21 11.06 -3.22
N ARG A 28 1.14 11.99 -3.39
CA ARG A 28 0.92 13.30 -4.04
C ARG A 28 1.99 13.54 -5.09
N CYS A 29 1.59 13.74 -6.34
CA CYS A 29 2.51 14.10 -7.42
C CYS A 29 1.73 14.78 -8.56
N CYS A 30 2.31 15.78 -9.22
CA CYS A 30 1.72 16.47 -10.37
C CYS A 30 0.28 17.00 -10.15
N GLY A 31 -0.05 17.45 -8.92
CA GLY A 31 -1.40 17.91 -8.57
C GLY A 31 -2.38 16.80 -8.20
N HIS A 32 -2.03 15.53 -8.41
CA HIS A 32 -2.86 14.38 -8.11
C HIS A 32 -2.62 13.81 -6.71
N ARG A 33 -3.63 13.12 -6.20
CA ARG A 33 -3.73 12.54 -4.85
C ARG A 33 -4.35 11.16 -4.91
N VAL A 34 -3.55 10.15 -4.59
CA VAL A 34 -4.00 8.74 -4.54
C VAL A 34 -3.75 8.21 -3.14
N VAL A 35 -4.76 7.57 -2.57
CA VAL A 35 -4.64 6.89 -1.27
C VAL A 35 -4.55 5.39 -1.51
N PHE A 36 -3.73 4.71 -0.72
CA PHE A 36 -3.67 3.26 -0.61
C PHE A 36 -4.10 2.87 0.79
N ASP A 37 -5.02 1.92 0.90
CA ASP A 37 -5.49 1.35 2.17
C ASP A 37 -5.91 2.41 3.19
N GLY A 38 -5.40 2.33 4.43
CA GLY A 38 -5.80 3.13 5.57
C GLY A 38 -6.93 2.50 6.36
N GLY A 39 -7.70 3.33 7.04
CA GLY A 39 -8.75 2.89 7.93
C GLY A 39 -9.06 3.94 9.00
N PRO A 40 -9.89 3.61 10.00
CA PRO A 40 -10.20 4.52 11.10
C PRO A 40 -8.91 5.05 11.76
N GLY A 41 -8.78 6.37 11.86
CA GLY A 41 -7.59 7.02 12.42
C GLY A 41 -6.41 7.20 11.44
N ALA A 42 -6.50 6.61 10.25
CA ALA A 42 -5.58 6.78 9.12
C ALA A 42 -6.29 7.47 7.93
N ASP A 43 -7.16 8.43 8.25
CA ASP A 43 -7.94 9.17 7.25
C ASP A 43 -7.07 10.09 6.39
N PRO A 44 -7.31 10.15 5.07
CA PRO A 44 -6.64 11.13 4.24
C PRO A 44 -7.11 12.57 4.56
N PRO A 45 -6.22 13.58 4.47
CA PRO A 45 -6.55 14.98 4.76
C PRO A 45 -7.71 15.52 3.90
N PRO A 46 -8.47 16.54 4.38
CA PRO A 46 -9.68 17.06 3.73
C PRO A 46 -9.36 17.81 2.44
N ARG A 47 -9.23 17.07 1.33
CA ARG A 47 -9.11 17.55 -0.05
C ARG A 47 -9.57 16.44 -1.00
N PRO A 48 -9.98 16.77 -2.24
CA PRO A 48 -10.35 15.77 -3.23
C PRO A 48 -9.26 14.74 -3.48
N LEU A 49 -9.68 13.51 -3.74
CA LEU A 49 -8.82 12.39 -4.14
C LEU A 49 -9.12 12.03 -5.59
N ASP A 50 -8.09 11.67 -6.34
CA ASP A 50 -8.25 11.12 -7.69
C ASP A 50 -8.63 9.63 -7.63
N ALA A 51 -8.09 8.90 -6.64
CA ALA A 51 -8.38 7.50 -6.43
C ALA A 51 -8.11 7.04 -4.99
N TRP A 52 -8.79 5.96 -4.60
CA TRP A 52 -8.52 5.20 -3.40
C TRP A 52 -8.33 3.74 -3.79
N LEU A 53 -7.08 3.28 -3.70
CA LEU A 53 -6.66 1.93 -4.05
C LEU A 53 -6.55 1.07 -2.80
N VAL A 54 -6.84 -0.22 -2.91
CA VAL A 54 -6.73 -1.16 -1.79
C VAL A 54 -5.93 -2.39 -2.21
N THR A 55 -5.14 -2.90 -1.28
CA THR A 55 -4.34 -4.12 -1.44
C THR A 55 -5.21 -5.38 -1.36
N ASP A 56 -6.32 -5.31 -0.62
CA ASP A 56 -7.38 -6.32 -0.59
C ASP A 56 -8.77 -5.69 -0.55
N GLU A 57 -9.62 -6.06 -1.51
CA GLU A 57 -11.02 -5.61 -1.57
C GLU A 57 -11.95 -6.34 -0.59
N GLN A 58 -11.48 -7.44 -0.01
CA GLN A 58 -12.21 -8.28 0.94
C GLN A 58 -11.83 -8.03 2.41
N ALA A 59 -10.85 -7.17 2.66
CA ALA A 59 -10.32 -6.89 3.99
C ALA A 59 -11.43 -6.54 5.00
N GLU A 60 -11.24 -6.87 6.26
CA GLU A 60 -12.25 -6.63 7.31
C GLU A 60 -12.59 -5.13 7.45
N LEU A 61 -11.64 -4.25 7.14
CA LEU A 61 -11.83 -2.79 7.12
C LEU A 61 -12.65 -2.27 5.92
N ARG A 62 -13.03 -3.13 4.96
CA ARG A 62 -13.72 -2.77 3.72
C ARG A 62 -14.94 -1.87 3.95
N SER A 63 -15.76 -2.18 4.97
CA SER A 63 -16.96 -1.41 5.25
C SER A 63 -16.65 0.02 5.69
N ALA A 64 -15.61 0.22 6.49
CA ALA A 64 -15.17 1.55 6.91
C ALA A 64 -14.54 2.33 5.74
N LEU A 65 -13.67 1.67 4.97
CA LEU A 65 -13.04 2.26 3.79
C LEU A 65 -14.07 2.69 2.74
N ARG A 66 -15.08 1.86 2.45
CA ARG A 66 -16.17 2.20 1.52
C ARG A 66 -16.94 3.44 1.97
N ARG A 67 -17.29 3.56 3.25
CA ARG A 67 -17.96 4.76 3.78
C ARG A 67 -17.07 6.00 3.63
N GLY A 68 -15.80 5.88 4.00
CA GLY A 68 -14.82 6.98 3.88
C GLY A 68 -14.61 7.45 2.44
N ALA A 69 -14.62 6.51 1.49
CA ALA A 69 -14.50 6.78 0.06
C ALA A 69 -15.76 7.46 -0.51
N ILE A 70 -16.95 6.94 -0.18
CA ILE A 70 -18.24 7.53 -0.59
C ILE A 70 -18.35 8.99 -0.11
N ALA A 71 -18.00 9.25 1.15
CA ALA A 71 -18.01 10.60 1.72
C ALA A 71 -17.07 11.58 0.97
N ARG A 72 -16.11 11.05 0.19
CA ARG A 72 -15.15 11.82 -0.61
C ARG A 72 -15.42 11.74 -2.12
N GLY A 73 -16.53 11.12 -2.53
CA GLY A 73 -16.92 10.98 -3.95
C GLY A 73 -16.05 10.01 -4.75
N VAL A 74 -15.31 9.11 -4.10
CA VAL A 74 -14.47 8.11 -4.76
C VAL A 74 -14.92 6.69 -4.40
N ARG A 75 -14.48 5.70 -5.19
CA ARG A 75 -14.70 4.27 -4.90
C ARG A 75 -13.36 3.62 -4.56
N ILE A 76 -13.37 2.74 -3.56
CA ILE A 76 -12.22 1.85 -3.33
C ILE A 76 -12.17 0.80 -4.44
N ARG A 77 -10.96 0.44 -4.86
CA ARG A 77 -10.74 -0.71 -5.75
C ARG A 77 -9.31 -1.23 -5.68
N ALA A 78 -9.12 -2.52 -5.96
CA ALA A 78 -7.84 -3.03 -6.41
C ALA A 78 -7.69 -2.81 -7.92
N GLY A 79 -6.45 -2.66 -8.41
CA GLY A 79 -6.19 -2.57 -9.85
C GLY A 79 -5.32 -1.39 -10.29
N ASP A 80 -4.92 -1.43 -11.56
CA ASP A 80 -4.00 -0.47 -12.17
C ASP A 80 -4.62 0.94 -12.25
N LEU A 81 -3.74 1.93 -12.29
CA LEU A 81 -4.13 3.32 -12.46
C LEU A 81 -3.01 4.12 -13.13
N GLN A 82 -3.37 5.00 -14.07
CA GLN A 82 -2.43 5.91 -14.73
C GLN A 82 -2.99 7.33 -14.70
N LEU A 83 -2.20 8.29 -14.20
CA LEU A 83 -2.62 9.69 -14.05
C LEU A 83 -1.41 10.63 -14.01
N GLY A 84 -1.42 11.75 -14.76
CA GLY A 84 -0.42 12.82 -14.61
C GLY A 84 1.06 12.41 -14.67
N GLY A 85 1.39 11.32 -15.36
CA GLY A 85 2.75 10.75 -15.41
C GLY A 85 3.10 9.78 -14.28
N ILE A 86 2.14 9.44 -13.42
CA ILE A 86 2.21 8.38 -12.43
C ILE A 86 1.60 7.12 -13.05
N ARG A 87 2.32 6.01 -12.96
CA ARG A 87 1.84 4.67 -13.31
C ARG A 87 1.83 3.81 -12.06
N LEU A 88 0.64 3.32 -11.69
CA LEU A 88 0.43 2.43 -10.57
C LEU A 88 0.06 1.05 -11.12
N ARG A 89 0.86 0.04 -10.81
CA ARG A 89 0.58 -1.36 -11.15
C ARG A 89 0.18 -2.12 -9.90
N CYS A 90 -1.01 -2.72 -9.92
CA CYS A 90 -1.52 -3.63 -8.91
C CYS A 90 -0.97 -5.02 -9.22
N LEU A 91 -0.12 -5.55 -8.34
CA LEU A 91 0.61 -6.78 -8.57
C LEU A 91 0.36 -7.74 -7.42
N PRO A 92 0.18 -9.04 -7.69
CA PRO A 92 -0.10 -10.01 -6.65
C PRO A 92 1.07 -10.13 -5.67
N VAL A 93 0.76 -10.38 -4.41
CA VAL A 93 1.72 -10.78 -3.38
C VAL A 93 1.33 -12.16 -2.84
N ALA A 94 2.32 -12.91 -2.36
CA ALA A 94 2.04 -14.14 -1.64
C ALA A 94 1.39 -13.79 -0.30
N HIS A 95 0.14 -14.22 -0.11
CA HIS A 95 -0.64 -14.05 1.12
C HIS A 95 -1.31 -15.38 1.50
N THR A 96 -1.51 -15.65 2.78
CA THR A 96 -1.93 -16.99 3.26
C THR A 96 -3.44 -17.23 3.22
N SER A 97 -4.25 -16.18 3.08
CA SER A 97 -5.68 -16.25 3.39
C SER A 97 -6.60 -15.85 2.22
N HIS A 98 -6.17 -14.93 1.37
CA HIS A 98 -6.94 -14.40 0.23
C HIS A 98 -5.99 -13.76 -0.78
N PRO A 99 -6.41 -13.56 -2.05
CA PRO A 99 -5.68 -12.74 -3.00
C PRO A 99 -5.42 -11.36 -2.39
N ALA A 100 -4.15 -11.01 -2.23
CA ALA A 100 -3.71 -9.70 -1.81
C ALA A 100 -2.74 -9.15 -2.86
N HIS A 101 -2.62 -7.84 -2.88
CA HIS A 101 -1.83 -7.13 -3.87
C HIS A 101 -0.88 -6.16 -3.19
N GLY A 102 0.20 -5.85 -3.88
CA GLY A 102 0.99 -4.65 -3.65
C GLY A 102 0.89 -3.72 -4.85
N TYR A 103 1.46 -2.53 -4.70
CA TYR A 103 1.50 -1.52 -5.75
C TYR A 103 2.92 -1.13 -6.09
N ARG A 104 3.25 -1.23 -7.37
CA ARG A 104 4.45 -0.61 -7.95
C ARG A 104 4.09 0.75 -8.54
N ILE A 105 4.74 1.79 -8.04
CA ILE A 105 4.48 3.20 -8.30
C ILE A 105 5.65 3.76 -9.11
N GLU A 106 5.41 4.13 -10.35
CA GLU A 106 6.44 4.66 -11.26
C GLU A 106 6.10 6.11 -11.60
N THR A 107 7.02 7.04 -11.31
CA THR A 107 6.86 8.47 -11.68
C THR A 107 8.20 9.18 -11.68
N GLY A 108 8.45 10.01 -12.70
CA GLY A 108 9.66 10.84 -12.78
C GLY A 108 10.97 10.06 -12.70
N GLY A 109 11.01 8.83 -13.23
CA GLY A 109 12.17 7.94 -13.18
C GLY A 109 12.41 7.27 -11.82
N ARG A 110 11.47 7.42 -10.87
CA ARG A 110 11.50 6.76 -9.56
C ARG A 110 10.51 5.62 -9.50
N VAL A 111 10.88 4.60 -8.74
CA VAL A 111 10.09 3.41 -8.45
C VAL A 111 9.87 3.32 -6.94
N VAL A 112 8.63 3.31 -6.52
CA VAL A 112 8.23 3.10 -5.12
C VAL A 112 7.31 1.91 -5.02
N VAL A 113 7.46 1.12 -3.97
CA VAL A 113 6.62 -0.05 -3.71
C VAL A 113 5.83 0.13 -2.43
N TRP A 114 4.52 -0.12 -2.51
CA TRP A 114 3.62 -0.26 -1.38
C TRP A 114 3.20 -1.72 -1.28
N ALA A 115 3.73 -2.46 -0.32
CA ALA A 115 3.39 -3.86 -0.06
C ALA A 115 3.35 -4.08 1.46
N PRO A 116 2.30 -3.58 2.15
CA PRO A 116 2.25 -3.58 3.61
C PRO A 116 2.01 -4.98 4.21
N GLU A 117 1.62 -5.96 3.39
CA GLU A 117 1.31 -7.33 3.82
C GLU A 117 1.77 -8.32 2.74
N PHE A 118 2.65 -9.25 3.10
CA PHE A 118 3.08 -10.40 2.29
C PHE A 118 3.87 -11.38 3.17
N TRP A 119 3.92 -12.66 2.78
CA TRP A 119 4.82 -13.62 3.44
C TRP A 119 6.09 -13.88 2.63
N GLU A 120 6.03 -13.92 1.29
CA GLU A 120 7.23 -13.99 0.44
C GLU A 120 7.56 -12.62 -0.15
N PHE A 121 8.85 -12.28 -0.18
CA PHE A 121 9.29 -11.00 -0.73
C PHE A 121 8.97 -10.92 -2.24
N PRO A 122 8.22 -9.91 -2.70
CA PRO A 122 7.76 -9.87 -4.08
C PRO A 122 8.89 -9.57 -5.06
N ALA A 123 9.18 -10.50 -5.98
CA ALA A 123 10.23 -10.33 -6.99
C ALA A 123 10.03 -9.08 -7.87
N TRP A 124 8.77 -8.68 -8.11
CA TRP A 124 8.44 -7.48 -8.89
C TRP A 124 8.81 -6.16 -8.18
N ALA A 125 9.13 -6.20 -6.88
CA ALA A 125 9.64 -5.04 -6.14
C ALA A 125 11.13 -4.77 -6.39
N ALA A 126 11.83 -5.68 -7.09
CA ALA A 126 13.23 -5.47 -7.46
C ALA A 126 13.44 -4.14 -8.20
N GLY A 127 14.55 -3.48 -7.86
CA GLY A 127 14.92 -2.17 -8.41
C GLY A 127 14.07 -0.99 -7.93
N ALA A 128 13.27 -1.15 -6.86
CA ALA A 128 12.60 -0.02 -6.22
C ALA A 128 13.61 0.91 -5.54
N ASP A 129 13.42 2.22 -5.70
CA ASP A 129 14.16 3.25 -4.93
C ASP A 129 13.72 3.26 -3.46
N LEU A 130 12.46 2.90 -3.19
CA LEU A 130 11.86 2.86 -1.85
C LEU A 130 10.76 1.80 -1.80
N MET A 131 10.69 1.07 -0.68
CA MET A 131 9.62 0.13 -0.40
C MET A 131 9.07 0.33 1.01
N PHE A 132 7.75 0.37 1.13
CA PHE A 132 7.05 0.18 2.40
C PHE A 132 6.62 -1.29 2.46
N ALA A 133 7.15 -2.01 3.45
CA ALA A 133 7.04 -3.45 3.56
C ALA A 133 6.44 -3.87 4.92
N GLU A 134 5.86 -5.07 4.94
CA GLU A 134 5.56 -5.80 6.17
C GLU A 134 6.84 -6.00 7.01
N ALA A 135 6.73 -5.81 8.32
CA ALA A 135 7.83 -5.95 9.28
C ALA A 135 7.43 -6.61 10.62
N ALA A 136 6.18 -7.03 10.79
CA ALA A 136 5.63 -7.63 12.00
C ALA A 136 6.31 -8.94 12.43
N ALA A 137 7.06 -9.58 11.53
CA ALA A 137 7.83 -10.78 11.81
C ALA A 137 9.33 -10.65 11.49
N TRP A 138 9.87 -9.43 11.36
CA TRP A 138 11.29 -9.25 10.97
C TRP A 138 12.29 -9.63 12.09
N ASP A 139 11.86 -9.59 13.34
CA ASP A 139 12.65 -9.95 14.53
C ASP A 139 12.56 -11.45 14.89
N ARG A 140 11.74 -12.21 14.17
CA ARG A 140 11.59 -13.66 14.33
C ARG A 140 11.95 -14.32 13.01
N PRO A 141 12.61 -15.49 13.01
CA PRO A 141 12.75 -16.26 11.78
C PRO A 141 11.36 -16.49 11.19
N ILE A 142 11.08 -15.90 10.04
CA ILE A 142 9.84 -16.18 9.30
C ILE A 142 9.92 -17.64 8.87
N ARG A 143 9.29 -18.52 9.66
CA ARG A 143 9.21 -19.95 9.36
C ARG A 143 7.99 -20.17 8.48
N PHE A 144 8.20 -20.14 7.16
CA PHE A 144 7.19 -20.62 6.24
C PHE A 144 6.94 -22.11 6.46
N ARG A 145 5.68 -22.52 6.35
CA ARG A 145 5.30 -23.94 6.34
C ARG A 145 5.85 -24.56 5.04
N GLY A 146 7.07 -25.09 5.10
CA GLY A 146 7.82 -25.57 3.93
C GLY A 146 9.35 -25.39 4.00
N GLY A 147 9.88 -24.64 4.97
CA GLY A 147 11.33 -24.65 5.27
C GLY A 147 12.24 -23.73 4.43
N VAL A 148 11.72 -22.86 3.58
CA VAL A 148 12.52 -21.90 2.77
C VAL A 148 12.43 -20.47 3.31
N GLY A 149 12.98 -20.24 4.50
CA GLY A 149 13.07 -18.89 5.07
C GLY A 149 14.04 -18.00 4.27
N GLY A 150 13.52 -16.91 3.70
CA GLY A 150 14.33 -15.87 3.06
C GLY A 150 15.09 -15.06 4.13
N ARG A 151 16.42 -15.09 4.07
CA ARG A 151 17.25 -14.09 4.77
C ARG A 151 17.34 -12.87 3.87
N ALA A 152 17.10 -11.68 4.43
CA ALA A 152 17.81 -10.51 3.94
C ALA A 152 19.28 -10.70 4.32
N THR A 153 20.10 -11.21 3.40
CA THR A 153 21.55 -11.16 3.55
C THR A 153 21.97 -9.70 3.47
N VAL A 154 22.59 -9.22 4.55
CA VAL A 154 23.47 -8.05 4.53
C VAL A 154 24.68 -8.31 3.65
#